data_AF-A0A8T4LND4-F1
#
_entry.id   AF-A0A8T4LND4-F1
#
_cell.length_a   1.000
_cell.length_b   1.000
_cell.length_c   1.000
_cell.angle_alpha   90.00
_cell.angle_beta   90.00
_cell.angle_gamma   90.00
#
_symmetry.space_group_name_H-M   'P 1'
#
loop_
_entity.id
_entity.type
_entity.pdbx_description
1 polymer ?
#
loop_
_entity_poly.entity_id
_entity_poly.type
_entity_poly.pdbx_seq_one_letter_code
_entity_poly.pdbx_strand_id
1 'polypeptide(L)'
;MQLLLDNLGNPNLAPEIFVPIEKFAIEKSSQTFGNTAYAAYKKFGTKAPIISIENPPAGHALSTAEDLRTLVEESRKKFQERLIKDEKMSERQAQQTAEKLIGATWDVGHINMIRKQGFSEKDVIKQAEVIAPMLKHVHLSDNFGFEHTELPMGMGNVPIKEIMEKLGQKGYEAKKIIEASGWWQHFQTPPLQETLEALGSPVYSMNMGPYWQQSASLQQGYFSGYGGMLPDIHYQQFGAGFSQLPSELGGSIGGGSSGGRMSGR
;
A
#
# COMPACT_ATOMS: atom_id res chain seq x y z
N MET A 1 5.84 -58.87 -19.78
CA MET A 1 7.15 -58.20 -19.68
C MET A 1 7.53 -57.51 -20.98
N GLN A 2 7.41 -58.17 -22.14
CA GLN A 2 7.65 -57.56 -23.47
C GLN A 2 6.82 -56.28 -23.72
N LEU A 3 5.49 -56.32 -23.49
CA LEU A 3 4.59 -55.16 -23.60
C LEU A 3 4.98 -53.95 -22.73
N LEU A 4 5.65 -54.18 -21.60
CA LEU A 4 6.06 -53.13 -20.68
C LEU A 4 7.36 -52.46 -21.15
N LEU A 5 8.24 -53.24 -21.79
CA LEU A 5 9.46 -52.76 -22.46
C LEU A 5 9.15 -52.04 -23.78
N ASP A 6 8.19 -52.54 -24.55
CA ASP A 6 7.73 -51.90 -25.80
C ASP A 6 7.08 -50.54 -25.53
N ASN A 7 6.45 -50.37 -24.37
CA ASN A 7 5.85 -49.11 -23.94
C ASN A 7 6.88 -48.08 -23.40
N LEU A 8 8.04 -48.52 -22.91
CA LEU A 8 9.09 -47.62 -22.40
C LEU A 8 9.81 -46.85 -23.51
N GLY A 9 9.83 -47.38 -24.74
CA GLY A 9 10.37 -46.71 -25.92
C GLY A 9 9.37 -45.81 -26.66
N ASN A 10 8.10 -45.78 -26.23
CA ASN A 10 7.07 -44.96 -26.86
C ASN A 10 7.14 -43.52 -26.30
N PRO A 11 7.56 -42.51 -27.08
CA PRO A 11 7.68 -41.14 -26.60
C PRO A 11 6.34 -40.54 -26.12
N ASN A 12 5.20 -41.11 -26.52
CA ASN A 12 3.87 -40.70 -26.04
C ASN A 12 3.50 -41.30 -24.67
N LEU A 13 4.27 -42.26 -24.16
CA LEU A 13 4.10 -42.88 -22.83
C LEU A 13 5.23 -42.47 -21.85
N ALA A 14 6.23 -41.73 -22.33
CA ALA A 14 7.26 -41.17 -21.48
C ALA A 14 6.63 -40.12 -20.55
N PRO A 15 6.91 -40.16 -19.23
CA PRO A 15 6.38 -39.16 -18.31
C PRO A 15 6.87 -37.76 -18.70
N GLU A 16 5.96 -36.79 -18.67
CA GLU A 16 6.29 -35.38 -18.89
C GLU A 16 7.15 -34.89 -17.72
N ILE A 17 8.45 -34.71 -17.96
CA ILE A 17 9.43 -34.29 -16.94
C ILE A 17 9.69 -32.77 -16.93
N PHE A 18 9.20 -32.05 -17.94
CA PHE A 18 9.30 -30.60 -18.03
C PHE A 18 7.93 -30.00 -18.27
N VAL A 19 7.63 -28.91 -17.58
CA VAL A 19 6.39 -28.16 -17.72
C VAL A 19 6.72 -26.67 -17.68
N PRO A 20 6.04 -25.81 -18.46
CA PRO A 20 6.20 -24.37 -18.32
C PRO A 20 5.96 -23.93 -16.88
N ILE A 21 6.80 -23.02 -16.38
CA ILE A 21 6.75 -22.58 -14.98
C ILE A 21 5.40 -21.94 -14.65
N GLU A 22 4.79 -21.25 -15.60
CA GLU A 22 3.48 -20.61 -15.47
C GLU A 22 2.39 -21.66 -15.25
N LYS A 23 2.40 -22.75 -16.03
CA LYS A 23 1.44 -23.86 -15.88
C LYS A 23 1.60 -24.53 -14.52
N PHE A 24 2.83 -24.83 -14.11
CA PHE A 24 3.10 -25.40 -12.79
C PHE A 24 2.67 -24.47 -11.65
N ALA A 25 3.05 -23.18 -11.75
CA ALA A 25 2.76 -22.18 -10.73
C ALA A 25 1.25 -21.95 -10.59
N ILE A 26 0.50 -21.82 -11.69
CA ILE A 26 -0.97 -21.69 -11.65
C ILE A 26 -1.59 -22.93 -11.01
N GLU A 27 -1.22 -24.13 -11.43
CA GLU A 27 -1.82 -25.37 -10.91
C GLU A 27 -1.60 -25.51 -9.40
N LYS A 28 -0.35 -25.38 -8.93
CA LYS A 28 -0.02 -25.58 -7.52
C LYS A 28 -0.49 -24.44 -6.62
N SER A 29 -0.37 -23.20 -7.10
CA SER A 29 -0.83 -22.03 -6.33
C SER A 29 -2.34 -22.01 -6.21
N SER A 30 -3.07 -22.26 -7.31
CA SER A 30 -4.55 -22.29 -7.27
C SER A 30 -5.10 -23.39 -6.38
N GLN A 31 -4.47 -24.57 -6.38
CA GLN A 31 -4.80 -25.64 -5.44
C GLN A 31 -4.60 -25.20 -3.99
N THR A 32 -3.50 -24.50 -3.71
CA THR A 32 -3.16 -24.02 -2.37
C THR A 32 -4.15 -22.96 -1.89
N PHE A 33 -4.42 -21.93 -2.70
CA PHE A 33 -5.38 -20.89 -2.36
C PHE A 33 -6.81 -21.42 -2.23
N GLY A 34 -7.23 -22.30 -3.13
CA GLY A 34 -8.55 -22.94 -3.07
C GLY A 34 -8.74 -23.78 -1.79
N ASN A 35 -7.73 -24.58 -1.44
CA ASN A 35 -7.75 -25.37 -0.20
C ASN A 35 -7.72 -24.48 1.06
N THR A 36 -6.95 -23.40 1.03
CA THR A 36 -6.88 -22.44 2.15
C THR A 36 -8.22 -21.73 2.34
N ALA A 37 -8.86 -21.29 1.26
CA ALA A 37 -10.19 -20.70 1.31
C ALA A 37 -11.22 -21.69 1.87
N TYR A 38 -11.14 -22.95 1.45
CA TYR A 38 -12.00 -24.00 1.96
C TYR A 38 -11.80 -24.27 3.45
N ALA A 39 -10.55 -24.37 3.91
CA ALA A 39 -10.24 -24.54 5.32
C ALA A 39 -10.75 -23.36 6.17
N ALA A 40 -10.55 -22.13 5.69
CA ALA A 40 -11.06 -20.92 6.34
C ALA A 40 -12.60 -20.90 6.37
N TYR A 41 -13.25 -21.24 5.26
CA TYR A 41 -14.71 -21.34 5.17
C TYR A 41 -15.25 -22.40 6.14
N LYS A 42 -14.65 -23.58 6.23
CA LYS A 42 -15.06 -24.60 7.18
C LYS A 42 -15.01 -24.12 8.64
N LYS A 43 -14.03 -23.31 8.98
CA LYS A 43 -13.84 -22.82 10.35
C LYS A 43 -14.74 -21.64 10.69
N PHE A 44 -14.98 -20.74 9.73
CA PHE A 44 -15.60 -19.44 9.99
C PHE A 44 -16.88 -19.17 9.18
N GLY A 45 -17.24 -20.08 8.28
CA GLY A 45 -18.38 -19.96 7.37
C GLY A 45 -18.33 -18.66 6.57
N THR A 46 -19.44 -17.93 6.62
CA THR A 46 -19.61 -16.65 5.92
C THR A 46 -18.76 -15.51 6.49
N LYS A 47 -18.13 -15.71 7.66
CA LYS A 47 -17.20 -14.77 8.33
C LYS A 47 -15.73 -15.10 8.06
N ALA A 48 -15.44 -16.06 7.17
CA ALA A 48 -14.06 -16.38 6.82
C ALA A 48 -13.31 -15.15 6.30
N PRO A 49 -12.00 -15.03 6.63
CA PRO A 49 -11.16 -13.99 6.07
C PRO A 49 -11.09 -14.13 4.54
N ILE A 50 -10.99 -12.99 3.86
CA ILE A 50 -10.80 -12.93 2.43
C ILE A 50 -9.35 -13.29 2.11
N ILE A 51 -9.16 -14.18 1.15
CA ILE A 51 -7.86 -14.43 0.53
C ILE A 51 -7.70 -13.45 -0.62
N SER A 52 -6.70 -12.59 -0.50
CA SER A 52 -6.34 -11.61 -1.52
C SER A 52 -4.97 -11.99 -2.06
N ILE A 53 -4.93 -12.48 -3.30
CA ILE A 53 -3.71 -12.95 -3.96
C ILE A 53 -3.04 -11.76 -4.61
N GLU A 54 -1.77 -11.56 -4.33
CA GLU A 54 -0.98 -10.42 -4.82
C GLU A 54 -0.21 -10.78 -6.09
N ASN A 55 -0.05 -9.82 -7.01
CA ASN A 55 0.88 -9.98 -8.13
C ASN A 55 2.32 -9.89 -7.63
N PRO A 56 3.18 -10.87 -7.91
CA PRO A 56 4.58 -10.81 -7.54
C PRO A 56 5.37 -9.80 -8.38
N PRO A 57 6.57 -9.39 -7.93
CA PRO A 57 7.45 -8.50 -8.69
C PRO A 57 7.77 -9.03 -10.09
N ALA A 58 7.90 -8.12 -11.07
CA ALA A 58 8.24 -8.52 -12.43
C ALA A 58 9.56 -9.32 -12.51
N GLY A 59 9.49 -10.49 -13.15
CA GLY A 59 10.60 -11.46 -13.25
C GLY A 59 10.34 -12.73 -12.43
N HIS A 60 9.34 -12.72 -11.55
CA HIS A 60 8.79 -13.93 -10.95
C HIS A 60 7.70 -14.53 -11.85
N ALA A 61 7.35 -15.81 -11.63
CA ALA A 61 6.21 -16.40 -12.29
C ALA A 61 4.92 -15.65 -11.87
N LEU A 62 4.01 -15.43 -12.82
CA LEU A 62 2.68 -14.84 -12.61
C LEU A 62 2.63 -13.35 -12.28
N SER A 63 3.56 -12.55 -12.84
CA SER A 63 3.71 -11.11 -12.53
C SER A 63 2.70 -10.20 -13.24
N THR A 64 1.96 -10.68 -14.26
CA THR A 64 1.01 -9.85 -15.02
C THR A 64 -0.41 -9.93 -14.45
N ALA A 65 -1.26 -8.97 -14.82
CA ALA A 65 -2.68 -8.96 -14.49
C ALA A 65 -3.41 -10.16 -15.10
N GLU A 66 -3.05 -10.59 -16.31
CA GLU A 66 -3.61 -11.78 -16.95
C GLU A 66 -3.25 -13.05 -16.16
N ASP A 67 -2.01 -13.17 -15.71
CA ASP A 67 -1.57 -14.29 -14.87
C ASP A 67 -2.30 -14.30 -13.53
N LEU A 68 -2.37 -13.15 -12.86
CA LEU A 68 -3.05 -13.02 -11.58
C LEU A 68 -4.55 -13.30 -11.71
N ARG A 69 -5.19 -12.81 -12.78
CA ARG A 69 -6.59 -13.13 -13.10
C ARG A 69 -6.77 -14.64 -13.20
N THR A 70 -5.94 -15.28 -14.01
CA THR A 70 -6.02 -16.73 -14.25
C THR A 70 -5.84 -17.49 -12.93
N LEU A 71 -4.87 -17.09 -12.11
CA LEU A 71 -4.64 -17.67 -10.80
C LEU A 71 -5.84 -17.52 -9.86
N VAL A 72 -6.45 -16.33 -9.79
CA VAL A 72 -7.65 -16.08 -8.98
C VAL A 72 -8.83 -16.92 -9.45
N GLU A 73 -9.07 -16.99 -10.77
CA GLU A 73 -10.16 -17.77 -11.36
C GLU A 73 -9.99 -19.27 -11.10
N GLU A 74 -8.80 -19.81 -11.33
CA GLU A 74 -8.50 -21.22 -11.03
C GLU A 74 -8.61 -21.52 -9.52
N SER A 75 -8.15 -20.60 -8.67
CA SER A 75 -8.30 -20.74 -7.21
C SER A 75 -9.77 -20.79 -6.80
N ARG A 76 -10.60 -19.92 -7.40
CA ARG A 76 -12.05 -19.92 -7.21
C ARG A 76 -12.67 -21.23 -7.68
N LYS A 77 -12.27 -21.78 -8.82
CA LYS A 77 -12.77 -23.07 -9.31
C LYS A 77 -12.46 -24.20 -8.34
N LYS A 78 -11.21 -24.31 -7.89
CA LYS A 78 -10.80 -25.32 -6.89
C LYS A 78 -11.58 -25.20 -5.58
N PHE A 79 -11.84 -23.98 -5.12
CA PHE A 79 -12.67 -23.77 -3.95
C PHE A 79 -14.14 -24.16 -4.18
N GLN A 80 -14.73 -23.77 -5.31
CA GLN A 80 -16.11 -24.11 -5.69
C GLN A 80 -16.32 -25.62 -5.78
N GLU A 81 -15.40 -26.35 -6.41
CA GLU A 81 -15.42 -27.82 -6.50
C GLU A 81 -15.57 -28.44 -5.10
N ARG A 82 -14.84 -27.93 -4.11
CA ARG A 82 -14.92 -28.39 -2.71
C ARG A 82 -16.25 -28.03 -2.06
N LEU A 83 -16.75 -26.80 -2.24
CA LEU A 83 -18.05 -26.38 -1.68
C LEU A 83 -19.21 -27.23 -2.23
N ILE A 84 -19.21 -27.51 -3.53
CA ILE A 84 -20.26 -28.32 -4.17
C ILE A 84 -20.15 -29.78 -3.70
N LYS A 85 -18.93 -30.34 -3.71
CA LYS A 85 -18.71 -31.75 -3.38
C LYS A 85 -18.93 -32.06 -1.90
N ASP A 86 -18.35 -31.25 -1.02
CA ASP A 86 -18.23 -31.54 0.41
C ASP A 86 -19.35 -30.86 1.22
N GLU A 87 -19.72 -29.61 0.87
CA GLU A 87 -20.77 -28.84 1.57
C GLU A 87 -22.15 -28.90 0.88
N LYS A 88 -22.25 -29.63 -0.24
CA LYS A 88 -23.49 -29.81 -1.04
C LYS A 88 -24.14 -28.48 -1.45
N MET A 89 -23.31 -27.45 -1.65
CA MET A 89 -23.75 -26.13 -2.06
C MET A 89 -24.18 -26.12 -3.53
N SER A 90 -25.20 -25.32 -3.89
CA SER A 90 -25.53 -25.12 -5.30
C SER A 90 -24.41 -24.38 -6.05
N GLU A 91 -24.27 -24.62 -7.35
CA GLU A 91 -23.23 -23.98 -8.18
C GLU A 91 -23.25 -22.45 -8.04
N ARG A 92 -24.44 -21.84 -8.10
CA ARG A 92 -24.61 -20.39 -7.96
C ARG A 92 -24.13 -19.89 -6.60
N GLN A 93 -24.48 -20.59 -5.52
CA GLN A 93 -24.05 -20.20 -4.17
C GLN A 93 -22.53 -20.40 -3.99
N ALA A 94 -21.97 -21.47 -4.55
CA ALA A 94 -20.54 -21.75 -4.50
C ALA A 94 -19.76 -20.66 -5.25
N GLN A 95 -20.22 -20.27 -6.43
CA GLN A 95 -19.62 -19.18 -7.21
C GLN A 95 -19.63 -17.86 -6.43
N GLN A 96 -20.78 -17.45 -5.90
CA GLN A 96 -20.90 -16.22 -5.11
C GLN A 96 -20.01 -16.25 -3.86
N THR A 97 -19.91 -17.40 -3.20
CA THR A 97 -19.03 -17.59 -2.04
C THR A 97 -17.56 -17.47 -2.42
N ALA A 98 -17.16 -18.04 -3.55
CA ALA A 98 -15.79 -17.96 -4.05
C ALA A 98 -15.41 -16.54 -4.50
N GLU A 99 -16.31 -15.82 -5.18
CA GLU A 99 -16.09 -14.42 -5.56
C GLU A 99 -16.01 -13.48 -4.34
N LYS A 100 -16.72 -13.81 -3.26
CA LYS A 100 -16.64 -13.07 -2.00
C LYS A 100 -15.29 -13.30 -1.31
N LEU A 101 -14.85 -14.56 -1.21
CA LEU A 101 -13.72 -14.95 -0.36
C LEU A 101 -12.36 -14.93 -1.06
N ILE A 102 -12.30 -15.04 -2.39
CA ILE A 102 -11.04 -15.05 -3.13
C ILE A 102 -11.05 -13.88 -4.13
N GLY A 103 -10.01 -13.06 -4.09
CA GLY A 103 -9.78 -12.00 -5.07
C GLY A 103 -8.32 -11.59 -5.13
N ALA A 104 -8.06 -10.40 -5.67
CA ALA A 104 -6.71 -9.90 -5.92
C ALA A 104 -6.34 -8.75 -4.98
N THR A 105 -5.09 -8.75 -4.54
CA THR A 105 -4.37 -7.55 -4.13
C THR A 105 -3.64 -7.05 -5.37
N TRP A 106 -3.82 -5.78 -5.71
CA TRP A 106 -3.06 -5.17 -6.80
C TRP A 106 -1.93 -4.32 -6.22
N ASP A 107 -0.71 -4.77 -6.44
CA ASP A 107 0.50 -4.04 -6.08
C ASP A 107 0.97 -3.20 -7.27
N VAL A 108 0.89 -1.88 -7.08
CA VAL A 108 1.22 -0.89 -8.12
C VAL A 108 2.73 -0.76 -8.34
N GLY A 109 3.54 -1.04 -7.32
CA GLY A 109 4.99 -1.05 -7.42
C GLY A 109 5.47 -2.26 -8.21
N HIS A 110 4.96 -3.45 -7.89
CA HIS A 110 5.30 -4.70 -8.59
C HIS A 110 4.99 -4.62 -10.08
N ILE A 111 3.80 -4.14 -10.45
CA ILE A 111 3.43 -4.06 -11.87
C ILE A 111 4.28 -3.02 -12.62
N ASN A 112 4.68 -1.91 -11.99
CA ASN A 112 5.54 -0.93 -12.66
C ASN A 112 6.90 -1.52 -13.08
N MET A 113 7.36 -2.59 -12.40
CA MET A 113 8.61 -3.27 -12.74
C MET A 113 8.59 -3.98 -14.10
N ILE A 114 7.43 -4.20 -14.73
CA ILE A 114 7.40 -4.78 -16.10
C ILE A 114 8.06 -3.85 -17.12
N ARG A 115 8.23 -2.56 -16.79
CA ARG A 115 8.92 -1.59 -17.66
C ARG A 115 10.36 -1.99 -17.97
N LYS A 116 11.05 -2.68 -17.06
CA LYS A 116 12.39 -3.23 -17.32
C LYS A 116 12.42 -4.28 -18.44
N GLN A 117 11.28 -4.88 -18.75
CA GLN A 117 11.11 -5.85 -19.84
C GLN A 117 10.73 -5.17 -21.17
N GLY A 118 10.70 -3.83 -21.22
CA GLY A 118 10.41 -3.05 -22.43
C GLY A 118 8.96 -2.59 -22.58
N PHE A 119 8.11 -2.83 -21.57
CA PHE A 119 6.73 -2.33 -21.57
C PHE A 119 6.67 -0.83 -21.32
N SER A 120 5.69 -0.17 -21.94
CA SER A 120 5.45 1.25 -21.73
C SER A 120 4.61 1.51 -20.47
N GLU A 121 4.63 2.74 -19.99
CA GLU A 121 3.72 3.20 -18.92
C GLU A 121 2.25 2.94 -19.27
N LYS A 122 1.88 3.11 -20.54
CA LYS A 122 0.52 2.81 -21.01
C LYS A 122 0.15 1.34 -20.85
N ASP A 123 1.11 0.45 -20.99
CA ASP A 123 0.88 -0.99 -20.81
C ASP A 123 0.72 -1.32 -19.33
N VAL A 124 1.51 -0.70 -18.44
CA VAL A 124 1.32 -0.78 -16.97
C VAL A 124 -0.10 -0.34 -16.58
N ILE A 125 -0.57 0.80 -17.10
CA ILE A 125 -1.91 1.33 -16.79
C ILE A 125 -3.01 0.38 -17.25
N LYS A 126 -2.88 -0.25 -18.43
CA LYS A 126 -3.87 -1.20 -18.96
C LYS A 126 -4.05 -2.44 -18.08
N GLN A 127 -2.98 -2.89 -17.42
CA GLN A 127 -3.02 -4.06 -16.53
C GLN A 127 -4.03 -3.87 -15.39
N ALA A 128 -4.23 -2.63 -14.92
CA ALA A 128 -5.22 -2.31 -13.90
C ALA A 128 -6.66 -2.61 -14.34
N GLU A 129 -7.00 -2.41 -15.62
CA GLU A 129 -8.36 -2.67 -16.14
C GLU A 129 -8.71 -4.16 -16.05
N VAL A 130 -7.73 -5.03 -16.28
CA VAL A 130 -7.89 -6.49 -16.28
C VAL A 130 -8.20 -7.01 -14.87
N ILE A 131 -7.56 -6.44 -13.85
CA ILE A 131 -7.70 -6.91 -12.46
C ILE A 131 -8.85 -6.25 -11.70
N ALA A 132 -9.31 -5.07 -12.13
CA ALA A 132 -10.37 -4.32 -11.46
C ALA A 132 -11.60 -5.16 -11.06
N PRO A 133 -12.11 -6.11 -11.88
CA PRO A 133 -13.28 -6.92 -11.51
C PRO A 133 -13.09 -7.78 -10.26
N MET A 134 -11.87 -8.22 -9.94
CA MET A 134 -11.58 -9.12 -8.83
C MET A 134 -10.79 -8.47 -7.67
N LEU A 135 -10.56 -7.15 -7.77
CA LEU A 135 -9.86 -6.38 -6.75
C LEU A 135 -10.54 -6.45 -5.38
N LYS A 136 -9.73 -6.67 -4.34
CA LYS A 136 -10.15 -6.62 -2.93
C LYS A 136 -9.26 -5.69 -2.10
N HIS A 137 -8.02 -5.49 -2.53
CA HIS A 137 -6.98 -4.75 -1.81
C HIS A 137 -6.01 -4.11 -2.79
N VAL A 138 -5.36 -3.02 -2.38
CA VAL A 138 -4.31 -2.35 -3.18
C VAL A 138 -3.10 -2.11 -2.28
N HIS A 139 -1.93 -2.49 -2.75
CA HIS A 139 -0.66 -2.07 -2.15
C HIS A 139 -0.18 -0.81 -2.87
N LEU A 140 0.20 0.18 -2.09
CA LEU A 140 0.61 1.50 -2.56
C LEU A 140 2.08 1.71 -2.20
N SER A 141 2.91 1.72 -3.22
CA SER A 141 4.35 1.95 -3.15
C SER A 141 4.79 2.65 -4.44
N ASP A 142 5.98 3.23 -4.42
CA ASP A 142 6.58 3.83 -5.62
C ASP A 142 7.97 3.26 -5.90
N ASN A 143 8.36 3.27 -7.17
CA ASN A 143 9.67 2.84 -7.63
C ASN A 143 9.96 3.39 -9.03
N PHE A 144 11.13 3.05 -9.58
CA PHE A 144 11.57 3.51 -10.88
C PHE A 144 11.28 2.52 -12.03
N GLY A 145 10.64 1.39 -11.76
CA GLY A 145 10.28 0.37 -12.75
C GLY A 145 11.38 -0.66 -13.07
N PHE A 146 12.43 -0.75 -12.25
CA PHE A 146 13.57 -1.67 -12.46
C PHE A 146 13.66 -2.73 -11.37
N GLU A 147 13.92 -2.29 -10.14
CA GLU A 147 14.07 -3.13 -8.97
C GLU A 147 12.85 -3.05 -8.06
N HIS A 148 12.69 -4.06 -7.22
CA HIS A 148 11.69 -4.02 -6.16
C HIS A 148 12.19 -3.07 -5.05
N THR A 149 11.94 -1.79 -5.26
CA THR A 149 12.14 -0.73 -4.25
C THR A 149 10.77 -0.26 -3.78
N GLU A 150 10.63 -0.02 -2.49
CA GLU A 150 9.38 0.44 -1.87
C GLU A 150 9.55 1.88 -1.37
N LEU A 151 9.47 2.85 -2.28
CA LEU A 151 9.60 4.28 -1.95
C LEU A 151 8.26 4.86 -1.50
N PRO A 152 8.28 5.96 -0.72
CA PRO A 152 7.11 6.81 -0.52
C PRO A 152 6.49 7.23 -1.86
N MET A 153 5.16 7.31 -1.90
CA MET A 153 4.43 7.66 -3.12
C MET A 153 4.82 9.03 -3.65
N GLY A 154 5.12 9.12 -4.94
CA GLY A 154 5.53 10.34 -5.63
C GLY A 154 7.04 10.57 -5.66
N MET A 155 7.85 9.68 -5.06
CA MET A 155 9.31 9.71 -5.20
C MET A 155 9.83 8.93 -6.41
N GLY A 156 8.98 8.10 -7.03
CA GLY A 156 9.33 7.28 -8.19
C GLY A 156 8.57 7.70 -9.44
N ASN A 157 8.20 6.72 -10.26
CA ASN A 157 7.53 6.91 -11.54
C ASN A 157 6.35 5.95 -11.75
N VAL A 158 5.81 5.35 -10.69
CA VAL A 158 4.59 4.55 -10.79
C VAL A 158 3.41 5.48 -11.15
N PRO A 159 2.63 5.19 -12.21
CA PRO A 159 1.47 6.00 -12.61
C PRO A 159 0.26 5.71 -11.71
N ILE A 160 0.38 5.97 -10.40
CA ILE A 160 -0.60 5.58 -9.37
C ILE A 160 -1.95 6.19 -9.66
N LYS A 161 -2.00 7.48 -10.03
CA LYS A 161 -3.25 8.19 -10.30
C LYS A 161 -4.03 7.51 -11.43
N GLU A 162 -3.36 7.26 -12.56
CA GLU A 162 -3.94 6.64 -13.74
C GLU A 162 -4.35 5.20 -13.46
N ILE A 163 -3.54 4.44 -12.71
CA ILE A 163 -3.90 3.09 -12.26
C ILE A 163 -5.18 3.13 -11.42
N MET A 164 -5.26 4.03 -10.43
CA MET A 164 -6.44 4.15 -9.56
C MET A 164 -7.69 4.57 -10.34
N GLU A 165 -7.55 5.43 -11.34
CA GLU A 165 -8.64 5.78 -12.27
C GLU A 165 -9.12 4.55 -13.05
N LYS A 166 -8.21 3.68 -13.53
CA LYS A 166 -8.54 2.43 -14.22
C LYS A 166 -9.15 1.35 -13.33
N LEU A 167 -8.75 1.29 -12.07
CA LEU A 167 -9.40 0.42 -11.07
C LEU A 167 -10.83 0.90 -10.74
N GLY A 168 -11.16 2.16 -11.06
CA GLY A 168 -12.49 2.74 -10.90
C GLY A 168 -12.96 2.73 -9.45
N GLN A 169 -14.29 2.68 -9.25
CA GLN A 169 -14.90 2.69 -7.92
C GLN A 169 -14.36 1.59 -6.99
N LYS A 170 -14.09 0.39 -7.53
CA LYS A 170 -13.50 -0.72 -6.76
C LYS A 170 -12.11 -0.37 -6.23
N GLY A 171 -11.30 0.34 -7.02
CA GLY A 171 -10.02 0.88 -6.58
C GLY A 171 -10.18 1.77 -5.35
N TYR A 172 -11.13 2.71 -5.37
CA TYR A 172 -11.38 3.63 -4.25
C TYR A 172 -11.98 2.95 -3.01
N GLU A 173 -12.87 1.97 -3.18
CA GLU A 173 -13.50 1.23 -2.08
C GLU A 173 -12.59 0.16 -1.46
N ALA A 174 -11.65 -0.39 -2.24
CA ALA A 174 -10.71 -1.39 -1.75
C ALA A 174 -9.90 -0.85 -0.58
N LYS A 175 -9.62 -1.72 0.39
CA LYS A 175 -8.65 -1.41 1.44
C LYS A 175 -7.28 -1.19 0.79
N LYS A 176 -6.52 -0.25 1.35
CA LYS A 176 -5.21 0.14 0.86
C LYS A 176 -4.21 0.04 2.00
N ILE A 177 -2.99 -0.38 1.68
CA ILE A 177 -1.86 -0.31 2.59
C ILE A 177 -0.70 0.38 1.88
N ILE A 178 0.09 1.14 2.63
CA ILE A 178 1.31 1.76 2.13
C ILE A 178 2.44 0.75 2.35
N GLU A 179 3.11 0.39 1.27
CA GLU A 179 4.30 -0.48 1.30
C GLU A 179 5.53 0.37 1.02
N ALA A 180 6.13 0.84 2.11
CA ALA A 180 7.37 1.60 2.12
C ALA A 180 8.23 1.12 3.29
N SER A 181 8.36 -0.21 3.42
CA SER A 181 9.08 -0.84 4.52
C SER A 181 10.58 -0.51 4.46
N GLY A 182 11.14 -0.43 3.24
CA GLY A 182 12.50 0.01 3.01
C GLY A 182 12.76 1.42 3.53
N TRP A 183 11.80 2.35 3.39
CA TRP A 183 11.91 3.69 3.97
C TRP A 183 12.05 3.64 5.49
N TRP A 184 11.17 2.92 6.16
CA TRP A 184 11.23 2.76 7.62
C TRP A 184 12.54 2.10 8.06
N GLN A 185 13.02 1.09 7.34
CA GLN A 185 14.27 0.40 7.66
C GLN A 185 15.48 1.34 7.67
N HIS A 186 15.54 2.29 6.74
CA HIS A 186 16.70 3.18 6.58
C HIS A 186 16.58 4.49 7.35
N PHE A 187 15.38 5.08 7.41
CA PHE A 187 15.17 6.41 7.99
C PHE A 187 14.50 6.39 9.36
N GLN A 188 13.86 5.28 9.72
CA GLN A 188 13.10 5.13 10.99
C GLN A 188 12.04 6.23 11.20
N THR A 189 11.52 6.79 10.10
CA THR A 189 10.42 7.76 10.07
C THR A 189 9.27 7.21 9.23
N PRO A 190 8.01 7.58 9.54
CA PRO A 190 6.88 7.21 8.69
C PRO A 190 7.02 7.87 7.31
N PRO A 191 6.74 7.15 6.20
CA PRO A 191 6.86 7.64 4.81
C PRO A 191 5.73 8.63 4.40
N LEU A 192 4.92 9.05 5.38
CA LEU A 192 3.68 9.79 5.14
C LEU A 192 3.98 11.24 4.76
N GLN A 193 4.97 11.86 5.38
CA GLN A 193 5.29 13.26 5.09
C GLN A 193 5.75 13.42 3.65
N GLU A 194 6.68 12.56 3.22
CA GLU A 194 7.25 12.56 1.87
C GLU A 194 6.17 12.30 0.83
N THR A 195 5.24 11.38 1.13
CA THR A 195 4.06 11.12 0.30
C THR A 195 3.17 12.36 0.17
N LEU A 196 2.83 13.00 1.30
CA LEU A 196 1.94 14.17 1.31
C LEU A 196 2.56 15.36 0.59
N GLU A 197 3.88 15.54 0.75
CA GLU A 197 4.66 16.47 -0.01
C GLU A 197 4.58 16.12 -1.50
N ALA A 198 5.04 14.95 -1.94
CA ALA A 198 5.11 14.62 -3.36
C ALA A 198 3.75 14.67 -4.09
N LEU A 199 2.67 14.26 -3.42
CA LEU A 199 1.31 14.30 -3.99
C LEU A 199 0.66 15.70 -3.94
N GLY A 200 1.33 16.71 -3.38
CA GLY A 200 0.81 18.07 -3.29
C GLY A 200 -0.44 18.14 -2.42
N SER A 201 -0.44 17.43 -1.29
CA SER A 201 -1.57 17.41 -0.37
C SER A 201 -1.66 18.76 0.38
N PRO A 202 -2.85 19.35 0.53
CA PRO A 202 -3.01 20.56 1.32
C PRO A 202 -2.84 20.25 2.82
N VAL A 203 -2.26 21.16 3.58
CA VAL A 203 -2.11 21.01 5.05
C VAL A 203 -3.47 21.14 5.75
N TYR A 204 -4.37 21.94 5.18
CA TYR A 204 -5.71 22.19 5.72
C TYR A 204 -6.77 21.86 4.68
N SER A 205 -7.98 21.54 5.15
CA SER A 205 -9.14 21.28 4.29
C SER A 205 -9.71 22.53 3.61
N MET A 206 -9.21 23.73 3.93
CA MET A 206 -9.68 25.00 3.36
C MET A 206 -9.04 25.27 2.00
N ASN A 207 -9.85 25.75 1.04
CA ASN A 207 -9.33 26.24 -0.23
C ASN A 207 -8.33 27.38 0.01
N MET A 208 -7.22 27.37 -0.75
CA MET A 208 -6.10 28.34 -0.65
C MET A 208 -5.18 28.19 0.58
N GLY A 209 -5.24 27.07 1.31
CA GLY A 209 -4.24 26.76 2.34
C GLY A 209 -2.88 26.35 1.77
N PRO A 210 -1.79 26.43 2.56
CA PRO A 210 -0.48 25.94 2.13
C PRO A 210 -0.49 24.41 1.92
N TYR A 211 0.41 23.95 1.06
CA TYR A 211 0.64 22.53 0.77
C TYR A 211 1.74 21.95 1.65
N TRP A 212 1.76 20.63 1.83
CA TRP A 212 2.82 19.94 2.57
C TRP A 212 4.22 20.24 2.01
N GLN A 213 4.36 20.38 0.69
CA GLN A 213 5.63 20.79 0.04
C GLN A 213 6.15 22.16 0.49
N GLN A 214 5.26 23.01 1.02
CA GLN A 214 5.57 24.36 1.49
C GLN A 214 5.76 24.41 3.01
N SER A 215 5.59 23.27 3.71
CA SER A 215 5.59 23.21 5.17
C SER A 215 6.93 23.57 5.81
N ALA A 216 8.06 23.30 5.14
CA ALA A 216 9.37 23.73 5.60
C ALA A 216 9.47 25.27 5.76
N SER A 217 8.74 26.02 4.91
CA SER A 217 8.64 27.48 4.99
C SER A 217 7.60 27.97 6.02
N LEU A 218 6.75 27.07 6.54
CA LEU A 218 5.76 27.35 7.59
C LEU A 218 6.34 27.24 9.00
N GLN A 219 7.61 26.82 9.17
CA GLN A 219 8.36 27.03 10.42
C GLN A 219 8.67 28.53 10.61
N GLN A 220 7.64 29.37 10.63
CA GLN A 220 7.73 30.65 11.30
C GLN A 220 7.58 30.38 12.78
N GLY A 221 8.63 30.67 13.55
CA GLY A 221 8.56 30.64 15.00
C GLY A 221 7.34 31.42 15.47
N TYR A 222 6.64 30.89 16.48
CA TYR A 222 5.57 31.61 17.15
C TYR A 222 5.99 33.06 17.34
N PHE A 223 5.12 34.00 16.96
CA PHE A 223 5.37 35.44 17.12
C PHE A 223 5.76 35.72 18.57
N SER A 224 7.06 35.89 18.84
CA SER A 224 7.63 36.01 20.18
C SER A 224 7.48 37.43 20.75
N GLY A 225 6.54 38.21 20.22
CA GLY A 225 6.40 39.64 20.49
C GLY A 225 7.34 40.50 19.65
N TYR A 226 7.19 41.82 19.79
CA TYR A 226 7.93 42.84 19.04
C TYR A 226 9.43 42.96 19.38
N GLY A 227 10.01 41.98 20.09
CA GLY A 227 11.36 42.11 20.67
C GLY A 227 11.46 43.34 21.57
N GLY A 228 12.65 43.90 21.76
CA GLY A 228 12.94 45.13 22.52
C GLY A 228 12.79 46.44 21.70
N MET A 229 11.93 46.45 20.68
CA MET A 229 11.78 47.60 19.77
C MET A 229 11.06 48.81 20.39
N LEU A 230 10.27 48.61 21.44
CA LEU A 230 9.55 49.67 22.14
C LEU A 230 10.40 50.26 23.28
N PRO A 231 10.09 51.46 23.80
CA PRO A 231 10.73 51.96 25.00
C PRO A 231 10.35 51.12 26.24
N ASP A 232 11.24 51.01 27.23
CA ASP A 232 11.06 50.22 28.46
C ASP A 232 9.70 50.44 29.17
N ILE A 233 9.19 51.68 29.12
CA ILE A 233 7.91 52.04 29.73
C ILE A 233 6.72 51.26 29.11
N HIS A 234 6.81 50.88 27.83
CA HIS A 234 5.75 50.12 27.17
C HIS A 234 5.72 48.66 27.62
N TYR A 235 6.88 48.04 27.87
CA TYR A 235 6.95 46.67 28.40
C TYR A 235 6.48 46.56 29.84
N GLN A 236 6.77 47.59 30.66
CA GLN A 236 6.35 47.64 32.05
C GLN A 236 4.85 47.89 32.20
N GLN A 237 4.27 48.74 31.35
CA GLN A 237 2.88 49.19 31.51
C GLN A 237 1.86 48.33 30.74
N PHE A 238 2.24 47.77 29.59
CA PHE A 238 1.31 47.05 28.72
C PHE A 238 1.71 45.60 28.44
N GLY A 239 2.95 45.22 28.80
CA GLY A 239 3.52 43.90 28.47
C GLY A 239 3.88 43.77 26.99
N ALA A 240 4.87 42.95 26.68
CA ALA A 240 5.06 42.46 25.31
C ALA A 240 5.43 40.99 25.36
N GLY A 241 4.62 40.14 24.75
CA GLY A 241 4.88 38.70 24.67
C GLY A 241 5.23 38.05 26.02
N PHE A 242 6.04 37.00 25.96
CA PHE A 242 6.46 36.20 27.12
C PHE A 242 7.45 36.91 28.06
N SER A 243 7.70 38.21 27.87
CA SER A 243 8.67 39.01 28.65
C SER A 243 8.27 39.23 30.11
N GLN A 244 7.02 38.95 30.48
CA GLN A 244 6.55 38.97 31.88
C GLN A 244 6.30 37.57 32.45
N LEU A 245 6.59 36.50 31.70
CA LEU A 245 6.53 35.18 32.31
C LEU A 245 7.66 35.07 33.34
N PRO A 246 7.38 34.50 34.53
CA PRO A 246 8.43 34.04 35.42
C PRO A 246 9.39 33.12 34.66
N SER A 247 10.67 33.14 35.03
CA SER A 247 11.69 32.26 34.44
C SER A 247 11.30 30.78 34.48
N GLU A 248 10.52 30.39 35.50
CA GLU A 248 9.98 29.07 35.72
C GLU A 248 8.97 28.63 34.63
N LEU A 249 8.35 29.59 33.94
CA LEU A 249 7.41 29.36 32.84
C LEU A 249 8.03 29.67 31.46
N GLY A 250 9.36 29.84 31.39
CA GLY A 250 10.08 30.08 30.13
C GLY A 250 10.23 31.55 29.73
N GLY A 251 9.98 32.49 30.64
CA GLY A 251 10.22 33.92 30.39
C GLY A 251 11.69 34.32 30.55
N SER A 252 12.18 35.19 29.67
CA SER A 252 13.52 35.77 29.74
C SER A 252 13.45 37.23 30.17
N ILE A 253 13.58 37.49 31.48
CA ILE A 253 13.76 38.86 31.99
C ILE A 253 15.23 39.22 31.78
N GLY A 254 15.52 40.00 30.75
CA GLY A 254 16.85 40.54 30.48
C GLY A 254 17.22 41.60 31.52
N GLY A 255 18.33 41.39 32.24
CA GLY A 255 18.93 42.37 33.14
C GLY A 255 18.60 42.12 34.61
N GLY A 256 19.57 41.57 35.34
CA GLY A 256 19.38 41.07 36.69
C GLY A 256 19.03 42.12 37.75
N SER A 257 18.18 41.72 38.70
CA SER A 257 18.57 41.60 40.10
C SER A 257 17.52 40.76 40.83
N SER A 258 17.97 39.78 41.60
CA SER A 258 17.15 39.10 42.60
C SER A 258 16.64 40.12 43.61
N GLY A 259 15.33 40.26 43.77
CA GLY A 259 14.80 41.20 44.75
C GLY A 259 13.29 41.15 44.88
N GLY A 260 12.78 40.11 45.55
CA GLY A 260 11.42 40.12 46.07
C GLY A 260 11.21 41.32 46.99
N ARG A 261 10.10 42.03 46.82
CA ARG A 261 9.65 43.08 47.74
C ARG A 261 8.17 42.92 48.07
N MET A 262 7.91 41.95 48.94
CA MET A 262 6.86 42.02 49.96
C MET A 262 7.43 41.47 51.28
N SER A 263 8.27 42.26 51.95
CA SER A 263 8.40 42.27 53.41
C SER A 263 8.84 43.68 53.82
N GLY A 264 8.03 44.34 54.64
CA GLY A 264 8.04 45.79 54.82
C GLY A 264 9.18 46.38 55.65
N ARG A 265 9.46 47.65 55.37
CA ARG A 265 9.46 48.79 56.28
C ARG A 265 9.13 50.04 55.49
#